data_AF-A0A373CAR9-F1
#
_entry.id   AF-A0A373CAR9-F1
#
_cell.length_a   1.000
_cell.length_b   1.000
_cell.length_c   1.000
_cell.angle_alpha   90.00
_cell.angle_beta   90.00
_cell.angle_gamma   90.00
#
_symmetry.space_group_name_H-M   'P 1'
#
loop_
_entity.id
_entity.type
_entity.pdbx_description
1 polymer ?
#
loop_
_entity_poly.entity_id
_entity_poly.type
_entity_poly.pdbx_seq_one_letter_code
_entity_poly.pdbx_strand_id
1 'polypeptide(L)'
;MKLNIKEKKALYVFGCPSHKNTVTRFKLLVSLTVDPEAKHWLLGLTRKIEQEAGEEWFPDFYRHLRMEMDGYFRCKRCLRVVEASTDYEEGMYEEAV
;
A
#
# COMPACT_ATOMS: atom_id res chain seq x y z
N MET A 1 -12.87 6.69 1.64
CA MET A 1 -11.56 6.83 0.96
C MET A 1 -11.35 5.70 -0.03
N LYS A 2 -10.95 6.01 -1.28
CA LYS A 2 -10.63 5.00 -2.31
C LYS A 2 -9.12 4.97 -2.56
N LEU A 3 -8.49 3.81 -2.37
CA LEU A 3 -7.05 3.63 -2.57
C LEU A 3 -6.75 2.74 -3.79
N ASN A 4 -5.72 3.08 -4.55
CA ASN A 4 -5.15 2.20 -5.58
C ASN A 4 -4.24 1.13 -4.96
N ILE A 5 -3.83 0.12 -5.73
CA ILE A 5 -3.04 -1.01 -5.21
C ILE A 5 -1.69 -0.58 -4.62
N LYS A 6 -1.03 0.44 -5.19
CA LYS A 6 0.25 0.98 -4.70
C LYS A 6 0.06 1.66 -3.34
N GLU A 7 -0.99 2.47 -3.20
CA GLU A 7 -1.37 3.12 -1.95
C GLU A 7 -1.74 2.10 -0.87
N LYS A 8 -2.53 1.07 -1.22
CA LYS A 8 -2.90 -0.01 -0.29
C LYS A 8 -1.67 -0.79 0.20
N LYS A 9 -0.71 -1.08 -0.69
CA LYS A 9 0.56 -1.73 -0.33
C LYS A 9 1.36 -0.90 0.66
N ALA A 10 1.53 0.41 0.42
CA ALA A 10 2.24 1.26 1.37
C ALA A 10 1.53 1.32 2.73
N LEU A 11 0.20 1.45 2.73
CA LEU A 11 -0.56 1.48 3.97
C LEU A 11 -0.52 0.14 4.72
N TYR A 12 -0.48 -0.99 4.00
CA TYR A 12 -0.30 -2.32 4.58
C TYR A 12 1.05 -2.48 5.30
N VAL A 13 2.13 -1.97 4.68
CA VAL A 13 3.50 -2.05 5.22
C VAL A 13 3.72 -1.08 6.38
N PHE A 14 3.32 0.18 6.23
CA PHE A 14 3.70 1.25 7.16
C PHE A 14 2.60 1.69 8.13
N GLY A 15 1.33 1.43 7.77
CA GLY A 15 0.18 1.84 8.56
C GLY A 15 -0.02 1.04 9.84
N CYS A 16 -0.95 1.51 10.66
CA CYS A 16 -1.41 0.82 11.87
C CYS A 16 -2.88 1.18 12.14
N PRO A 17 -3.59 0.51 13.07
CA PRO A 17 -5.00 0.80 13.36
C PRO A 17 -5.28 2.22 13.88
N SER A 18 -4.26 2.93 14.39
CA SER A 18 -4.38 4.32 14.83
C SER A 18 -4.16 5.29 13.66
N HIS A 19 -5.14 6.15 13.42
CA HIS A 19 -5.08 7.17 12.36
C HIS A 19 -3.91 8.13 12.58
N LYS A 20 -3.82 8.73 13.77
CA LYS A 20 -2.73 9.66 14.15
C LYS A 20 -1.36 9.06 13.97
N ASN A 21 -1.17 7.81 14.42
CA ASN A 21 0.12 7.14 14.31
C ASN A 21 0.45 6.81 12.85
N THR A 22 -0.55 6.42 12.05
CA THR A 22 -0.36 6.21 10.61
C THR A 22 0.07 7.50 9.93
N VAL A 23 -0.67 8.60 10.10
CA VAL A 23 -0.34 9.90 9.50
C VAL A 23 1.06 10.34 9.93
N THR A 24 1.41 10.20 11.21
CA THR A 24 2.75 10.53 11.72
C THR A 24 3.84 9.71 11.06
N ARG A 25 3.67 8.38 10.95
CA ARG A 25 4.62 7.50 10.26
C ARG A 25 4.81 7.88 8.80
N PHE A 26 3.73 8.21 8.11
CA PHE A 26 3.78 8.64 6.72
C PHE A 26 4.49 10.00 6.54
N LYS A 27 4.26 10.96 7.44
CA LYS A 27 5.02 12.23 7.49
C LYS A 27 6.53 11.97 7.69
N LEU A 28 6.89 11.01 8.54
CA LEU A 28 8.29 10.61 8.71
C LEU A 28 8.87 9.97 7.43
N LEU A 29 8.14 9.06 6.78
CA LEU A 29 8.58 8.46 5.51
C LEU A 29 8.82 9.52 4.43
N VAL A 30 7.93 10.50 4.32
CA VAL A 30 8.09 11.65 3.42
C VAL A 30 9.38 12.43 3.73
N SER A 31 9.70 12.66 5.00
CA SER A 31 10.92 13.39 5.39
C SER A 31 12.21 12.62 5.07
N LEU A 32 12.15 11.28 5.09
CA LEU A 32 13.29 10.40 4.81
C LEU A 32 13.47 10.10 3.33
N THR A 33 12.46 10.37 2.50
CA THR A 33 12.51 10.06 1.06
C THR A 33 13.29 11.13 0.31
N VAL A 34 14.40 10.72 -0.31
CA VAL A 34 15.29 11.59 -1.10
C VAL A 34 14.76 11.77 -2.52
N ASP A 35 14.23 10.70 -3.11
CA ASP A 35 13.72 10.74 -4.49
C ASP A 35 12.51 11.69 -4.61
N PRO A 36 12.56 12.70 -5.51
CA PRO A 36 11.51 13.72 -5.61
C PRO A 36 10.14 13.16 -5.98
N GLU A 37 10.09 12.17 -6.89
CA GLU A 37 8.84 11.61 -7.39
C GLU A 37 8.17 10.74 -6.33
N ALA A 38 8.93 9.84 -5.69
CA ALA A 38 8.48 9.04 -4.56
C ALA A 38 8.04 9.92 -3.39
N LYS A 39 8.75 11.02 -3.12
CA LYS A 39 8.37 11.99 -2.09
C LYS A 39 7.06 12.68 -2.43
N HIS A 40 6.86 13.13 -3.67
CA HIS A 40 5.60 13.73 -4.11
C HIS A 40 4.43 12.74 -4.00
N TRP A 41 4.65 11.50 -4.42
CA TRP A 41 3.65 10.44 -4.30
C TRP A 41 3.29 10.13 -2.84
N LEU A 42 4.29 9.96 -1.96
CA LEU A 42 4.07 9.74 -0.52
C LEU A 42 3.38 10.92 0.15
N LEU A 43 3.72 12.15 -0.23
CA LEU A 43 3.03 13.36 0.23
C LEU A 43 1.56 13.35 -0.16
N GLY A 44 1.25 12.99 -1.41
CA GLY A 44 -0.12 12.85 -1.90
C GLY A 44 -0.91 11.82 -1.07
N LEU A 45 -0.34 10.64 -0.84
CA LEU A 45 -0.96 9.61 -0.02
C LEU A 45 -1.14 10.05 1.45
N THR A 46 -0.14 10.72 2.03
CA THR A 46 -0.22 11.22 3.41
C THR A 46 -1.38 12.20 3.58
N ARG A 47 -1.51 13.18 2.67
CA ARG A 47 -2.63 14.15 2.69
C ARG A 47 -3.97 13.46 2.52
N LYS A 48 -4.05 12.46 1.64
CA LYS A 48 -5.27 11.68 1.41
C LYS A 48 -5.74 10.97 2.68
N ILE A 49 -4.83 10.30 3.39
CA ILE A 49 -5.12 9.63 4.67
C ILE A 49 -5.54 10.66 5.73
N GLU A 50 -4.84 11.79 5.81
CA GLU A 50 -5.11 12.84 6.80
C GLU A 50 -6.46 13.54 6.58
N GLN A 51 -6.86 13.77 5.32
CA GLN A 51 -8.08 14.51 4.98
C GLN A 51 -9.31 13.62 4.85
N GLU A 52 -9.17 12.45 4.21
CA GLU A 52 -10.32 11.61 3.91
C GLU A 52 -10.65 10.65 5.04
N ALA A 53 -9.68 10.25 5.88
CA ALA A 53 -9.96 9.32 6.98
C ALA A 53 -10.27 10.03 8.29
N GLY A 54 -11.48 9.80 8.81
CA GLY A 54 -11.87 10.24 10.14
C GLY A 54 -11.36 9.29 11.22
N GLU A 55 -11.02 9.82 12.40
CA GLU A 55 -10.51 9.03 13.52
C GLU A 55 -11.44 7.89 13.93
N GLU A 56 -12.76 8.10 13.82
CA GLU A 56 -13.79 7.17 14.25
C GLU A 56 -13.83 5.88 13.40
N TRP A 57 -13.73 6.00 12.08
CA TRP A 57 -13.91 4.86 11.16
C TRP A 57 -12.59 4.29 10.63
N PHE A 58 -11.47 5.00 10.83
CA PHE A 58 -10.16 4.55 10.35
C PHE A 58 -9.75 3.17 10.88
N PRO A 59 -10.00 2.78 12.14
CA PRO A 59 -9.67 1.44 12.62
C PRO A 59 -10.40 0.33 11.85
N ASP A 60 -11.68 0.51 11.55
CA ASP A 60 -12.47 -0.44 10.75
C ASP A 60 -11.96 -0.54 9.32
N PHE A 61 -11.68 0.61 8.72
CA PHE A 61 -11.08 0.69 7.40
C PHE A 61 -9.72 0.01 7.33
N TYR A 62 -8.85 0.24 8.31
CA TYR A 62 -7.52 -0.37 8.33
C TYR A 62 -7.62 -1.89 8.49
N ARG A 63 -8.57 -2.38 9.30
CA ARG A 63 -8.85 -3.82 9.39
C ARG A 63 -9.31 -4.41 8.06
N HIS A 64 -10.22 -3.72 7.36
CA HIS A 64 -10.68 -4.16 6.04
C HIS A 64 -9.53 -4.18 5.01
N LEU A 65 -8.73 -3.11 4.97
CA LEU A 65 -7.55 -3.02 4.10
C LEU A 65 -6.54 -4.14 4.37
N ARG A 66 -6.29 -4.46 5.65
CA ARG A 66 -5.44 -5.61 6.03
C ARG A 66 -5.98 -6.92 5.47
N MET A 67 -7.26 -7.21 5.69
CA MET A 67 -7.89 -8.44 5.18
C MET A 67 -7.84 -8.54 3.65
N GLU A 68 -8.12 -7.43 2.95
CA GLU A 68 -8.04 -7.37 1.49
C GLU A 68 -6.61 -7.63 0.99
N MET A 69 -5.62 -6.98 1.57
CA MET A 69 -4.22 -7.12 1.18
C MET A 69 -3.65 -8.50 1.53
N ASP A 70 -4.05 -9.09 2.65
CA ASP A 70 -3.72 -10.47 2.99
C ASP A 70 -4.25 -11.43 1.91
N GLY A 71 -5.47 -11.21 1.44
CA GLY A 71 -6.06 -11.95 0.31
C GLY A 71 -5.26 -11.75 -0.97
N TYR A 72 -4.98 -10.50 -1.33
CA TYR A 72 -4.17 -10.16 -2.51
C TYR A 72 -2.80 -10.85 -2.50
N PHE A 73 -2.07 -10.81 -1.38
CA PHE A 73 -0.75 -11.44 -1.28
C PHE A 73 -0.81 -12.96 -1.27
N ARG A 74 -1.84 -13.56 -0.65
CA ARG A 74 -2.08 -15.00 -0.76
C ARG A 74 -2.31 -15.42 -2.21
N CYS A 75 -3.21 -14.75 -2.92
CA CYS A 75 -3.49 -15.04 -4.32
C CYS A 75 -2.24 -14.84 -5.19
N LYS A 76 -1.51 -13.74 -5.00
CA LYS A 76 -0.26 -13.47 -5.71
C LYS A 76 0.80 -14.56 -5.47
N ARG A 77 0.87 -15.10 -4.24
CA ARG A 77 1.76 -16.22 -3.93
C ARG A 77 1.32 -17.50 -4.63
N CYS A 78 0.04 -17.83 -4.58
CA CYS A 78 -0.49 -19.01 -5.27
C CYS A 78 -0.25 -18.94 -6.78
N LEU A 79 -0.48 -17.78 -7.39
CA LEU A 79 -0.25 -17.54 -8.81
C LEU A 79 1.20 -17.83 -9.20
N ARG A 80 2.18 -17.30 -8.44
CA ARG A 80 3.62 -17.58 -8.66
C ARG A 80 3.96 -19.06 -8.58
N VAL A 81 3.33 -19.79 -7.66
CA VAL A 81 3.56 -21.25 -7.53
C VAL A 81 3.01 -21.97 -8.75
N VAL A 82 1.84 -21.56 -9.25
CA VAL A 82 1.24 -22.12 -10.47
C VAL A 82 2.13 -21.81 -11.68
N GLU A 83 2.50 -20.55 -11.90
CA GLU A 83 3.40 -20.12 -12.99
C GLU A 83 4.70 -20.94 -13.01
N ALA A 84 5.36 -21.07 -11.86
CA ALA A 84 6.59 -21.84 -11.70
C ALA A 84 6.39 -23.35 -11.92
N SER A 85 5.19 -23.88 -11.66
CA SER A 85 4.87 -25.29 -11.92
C SER A 85 4.53 -25.60 -13.37
N THR A 86 4.32 -24.56 -14.19
CA THR A 86 3.82 -24.70 -15.58
C THR A 86 4.86 -24.41 -16.67
N ASP A 87 6.16 -24.25 -16.37
CA ASP A 87 7.17 -23.77 -17.34
C ASP A 87 6.70 -22.51 -18.11
N TYR A 88 5.86 -21.69 -17.47
CA TYR A 88 5.37 -20.45 -18.05
C TYR A 88 6.36 -19.34 -17.67
N GLU A 89 7.40 -19.17 -18.48
CA GLU A 89 8.30 -18.03 -18.37
C GLU A 89 7.58 -16.77 -18.83
N GLU A 90 6.84 -16.12 -17.93
CA GLU A 90 6.37 -14.74 -18.10
C GLU A 90 7.56 -13.77 -17.85
N GLY A 91 8.62 -13.96 -18.63
CA GLY A 91 9.67 -12.96 -18.75
C GLY A 91 9.08 -11.69 -19.35
N MET A 92 9.54 -10.54 -18.85
CA MET A 92 9.52 -9.25 -19.55
C MET A 92 8.26 -8.37 -19.44
N TYR A 93 7.67 -8.20 -18.26
CA TYR A 93 6.98 -6.94 -17.97
C TYR A 93 7.55 -6.28 -16.71
N GLU A 94 8.82 -5.89 -16.82
CA GLU A 94 9.26 -4.66 -16.15
C GLU A 94 8.39 -3.51 -16.67
N GLU A 95 7.94 -2.71 -15.71
CA GLU A 95 7.08 -1.54 -15.81
C GLU A 95 7.63 -0.58 -16.89
N ALA A 96 7.01 -0.58 -18.08
CA ALA A 96 7.32 0.37 -19.13
C ALA A 96 6.73 1.74 -18.78
N VAL A 97 7.66 2.66 -18.44
CA VAL A 97 7.66 4.15 -18.50
C VAL A 97 6.31 4.86 -18.43
#